data_AF-A0A3G7YB53-F1
#
_entry.id   AF-A0A3G7YB53-F1
#
_cell.length_a   1.000
_cell.length_b   1.000
_cell.length_c   1.000
_cell.angle_alpha   90.00
_cell.angle_beta   90.00
_cell.angle_gamma   90.00
#
_symmetry.space_group_name_H-M   'P 1'
#
loop_
_entity.id
_entity.type
_entity.pdbx_description
1 polymer ?
#
loop_
_entity_poly.entity_id
_entity_poly.type
_entity_poly.pdbx_seq_one_letter_code
_entity_poly.pdbx_strand_id
1 'polypeptide(L)'
;MDDLDGPRTAQQELFYDLEDASAVIGWSVVELTAMAAAGSAQDQAALLMKVCALLGAQQKRLEGYAREVKEQRISRPELAG
;
A
#
# COMPACT_ATOMS: atom_id res chain seq x y z
N MET A 1 -18.88 -19.42 -9.65
CA MET A 1 -17.57 -18.87 -9.30
C MET A 1 -16.80 -18.86 -10.61
N ASP A 2 -16.96 -17.78 -11.36
CA ASP A 2 -16.29 -17.62 -12.64
C ASP A 2 -14.79 -17.47 -12.42
N ASP A 3 -14.02 -18.20 -13.22
CA ASP A 3 -12.55 -18.18 -13.25
C ASP A 3 -12.03 -16.74 -13.34
N LEU A 4 -11.32 -16.31 -12.30
CA LEU A 4 -10.47 -15.11 -12.31
C LEU A 4 -9.09 -15.39 -12.92
N ASP A 5 -9.00 -16.40 -13.80
CA ASP A 5 -7.74 -16.93 -14.37
C ASP A 5 -7.38 -16.31 -15.74
N GLY A 6 -7.89 -15.11 -16.02
CA GLY A 6 -7.43 -14.28 -17.13
C GLY A 6 -6.33 -13.28 -16.69
N PRO A 7 -5.46 -12.80 -17.61
CA PRO A 7 -4.51 -11.74 -17.29
C PRO A 7 -5.25 -10.53 -16.73
N ARG A 8 -4.84 -10.06 -15.54
CA ARG A 8 -5.49 -8.91 -14.89
C ARG A 8 -5.36 -7.70 -15.80
N THR A 9 -6.46 -6.97 -15.98
CA THR A 9 -6.39 -5.69 -16.69
C THR A 9 -5.60 -4.68 -15.85
N ALA A 10 -4.98 -3.69 -16.50
CA ALA A 10 -4.25 -2.64 -15.79
C ALA A 10 -5.10 -1.92 -14.72
N GLN A 11 -6.41 -1.84 -14.93
CA GLN A 11 -7.37 -1.28 -13.97
C GLN A 11 -7.62 -2.19 -12.76
N GLN A 12 -7.72 -3.51 -12.98
CA GLN A 12 -7.82 -4.49 -11.89
C GLN A 12 -6.55 -4.53 -11.06
N GLU A 13 -5.38 -4.47 -11.71
CA GLU A 13 -4.10 -4.36 -11.01
C GLU A 13 -4.02 -3.11 -10.15
N LEU A 14 -4.41 -1.94 -10.70
CA LEU A 14 -4.48 -0.68 -9.95
C LEU A 14 -5.42 -0.77 -8.75
N PHE A 15 -6.57 -1.40 -8.91
CA PHE A 15 -7.52 -1.62 -7.82
C PHE A 15 -6.90 -2.45 -6.69
N TYR A 16 -6.28 -3.60 -6.99
CA TYR A 16 -5.64 -4.44 -5.97
C TYR A 16 -4.48 -3.74 -5.28
N ASP A 17 -3.73 -2.95 -6.03
CA ASP A 17 -2.61 -2.18 -5.52
C ASP A 17 -3.03 -1.05 -4.58
N LEU A 18 -4.21 -0.47 -4.80
CA LEU A 18 -4.83 0.53 -3.91
C LEU A 18 -5.39 -0.14 -2.65
N GLU A 19 -6.08 -1.27 -2.80
CA GLU A 19 -6.60 -2.06 -1.67
C GLU A 19 -5.46 -2.54 -0.75
N ASP A 20 -4.36 -3.03 -1.31
CA ASP A 20 -3.16 -3.44 -0.57
C ASP A 20 -2.53 -2.25 0.17
N ALA A 21 -2.37 -1.11 -0.49
CA ALA A 21 -1.84 0.09 0.14
C ALA A 21 -2.71 0.57 1.31
N SER A 22 -4.05 0.53 1.13
CA SER A 22 -5.01 0.87 2.17
C SER A 22 -4.90 -0.06 3.39
N ALA A 23 -4.80 -1.39 3.15
CA ALA A 23 -4.64 -2.37 4.21
C ALA A 23 -3.34 -2.19 5.02
N VAL A 24 -2.22 -1.94 4.33
CA VAL A 24 -0.93 -1.70 4.98
C VAL A 24 -0.95 -0.42 5.83
N ILE A 25 -1.58 0.64 5.34
CA ILE A 25 -1.78 1.87 6.11
C ILE A 25 -2.64 1.61 7.35
N GLY A 26 -3.77 0.91 7.19
CA GLY A 26 -4.66 0.56 8.29
C GLY A 26 -3.96 -0.24 9.39
N TRP A 27 -3.17 -1.26 9.01
CA TRP A 27 -2.38 -2.04 9.95
C TRP A 27 -1.32 -1.19 10.66
N SER A 28 -0.62 -0.34 9.93
CA SER A 28 0.41 0.57 10.48
C SER A 28 -0.17 1.52 11.53
N VAL A 29 -1.38 2.05 11.32
CA VAL A 29 -2.07 2.92 12.30
C VAL A 29 -2.41 2.16 13.59
N VAL A 30 -2.87 0.91 13.49
CA VAL A 30 -3.15 0.07 14.66
C VAL A 30 -1.87 -0.17 15.47
N GLU A 31 -0.76 -0.49 14.79
CA GLU A 31 0.52 -0.74 15.46
C GLU A 31 1.05 0.52 16.16
N LEU A 32 1.03 1.69 15.49
CA LEU A 32 1.42 2.96 16.10
C LEU A 32 0.55 3.32 17.32
N THR A 33 -0.74 3.00 17.28
CA THR A 33 -1.67 3.23 18.39
C THR A 33 -1.36 2.32 19.58
N ALA A 34 -1.07 1.04 19.32
CA ALA A 34 -0.66 0.09 20.35
C ALA A 34 0.67 0.50 21.00
N MET A 35 1.61 0.99 20.19
CA MET A 35 2.88 1.52 20.65
C MET A 35 2.74 2.75 21.54
N ALA A 36 1.93 3.72 21.11
CA ALA A 36 1.63 4.91 21.90
C ALA A 36 0.96 4.57 23.25
N ALA A 37 0.10 3.54 23.27
CA ALA A 37 -0.55 3.06 24.48
C ALA A 37 0.40 2.31 25.44
N ALA A 38 1.50 1.73 24.94
CA ALA A 38 2.42 0.91 25.73
C ALA A 38 3.43 1.72 26.58
N GLY A 39 3.61 3.02 26.32
CA GLY A 39 4.27 3.96 27.25
C GLY A 39 5.79 3.81 27.48
N SER A 40 6.48 2.82 26.90
CA SER A 40 7.94 2.67 27.04
C SER A 40 8.69 2.96 25.72
N ALA A 41 9.32 4.12 25.64
CA ALA A 41 9.91 4.65 24.40
C ALA A 41 11.19 3.93 23.92
N GLN A 42 11.88 3.19 24.80
CA GLN A 42 13.22 2.68 24.51
C GLN A 42 13.23 1.42 23.61
N ASP A 43 12.30 0.49 23.82
CA ASP A 43 12.21 -0.75 23.03
C ASP A 43 11.36 -0.61 21.75
N GLN A 44 10.72 0.55 21.57
CA GLN A 44 9.76 0.77 20.50
C GLN A 44 10.27 1.63 19.34
N ALA A 45 11.44 2.27 19.49
CA ALA A 45 12.04 3.09 18.43
C ALA A 45 12.32 2.28 17.14
N ALA A 46 12.78 1.04 17.26
CA ALA A 46 13.07 0.19 16.09
C ALA A 46 11.78 -0.24 15.35
N LEU A 47 10.71 -0.50 16.10
CA LEU A 47 9.40 -0.82 15.54
C LEU A 47 8.79 0.43 14.87
N LEU A 48 8.93 1.61 15.48
CA LEU A 48 8.47 2.88 14.92
C LEU A 48 9.12 3.15 13.57
N MET A 49 10.44 2.98 13.50
CA MET A 49 11.21 3.16 12.26
C MET A 49 10.76 2.19 11.15
N LYS A 50 10.43 0.94 11.50
CA LYS A 50 9.85 -0.02 10.54
C LYS A 50 8.48 0.41 10.05
N VAL A 51 7.59 0.85 10.95
CA VAL A 51 6.26 1.32 10.58
C VAL A 51 6.35 2.58 9.70
N CYS A 52 7.20 3.54 10.05
CA CYS A 52 7.45 4.73 9.22
C CYS A 52 8.00 4.37 7.83
N ALA A 53 8.89 3.37 7.72
CA ALA A 53 9.40 2.91 6.43
C ALA A 53 8.31 2.26 5.57
N LEU A 54 7.44 1.44 6.16
CA LEU A 54 6.29 0.84 5.47
C LEU A 54 5.30 1.90 4.99
N LEU A 55 4.94 2.86 5.85
CA LEU A 55 4.07 3.98 5.49
C LEU A 55 4.69 4.84 4.38
N GLY A 56 5.98 5.14 4.45
CA GLY A 56 6.69 5.89 3.41
C GLY A 56 6.72 5.15 2.05
N ALA A 57 6.76 3.82 2.06
CA ALA A 57 6.65 3.03 0.84
C ALA A 57 5.23 3.09 0.23
N GLN A 58 4.18 3.00 1.08
CA GLN A 58 2.79 3.14 0.61
C GLN A 58 2.49 4.56 0.11
N GLN A 59 3.01 5.59 0.77
CA GLN A 59 2.90 6.97 0.30
C GLN A 59 3.44 7.12 -1.13
N LYS A 60 4.64 6.59 -1.42
CA LYS A 60 5.22 6.64 -2.77
C LYS A 60 4.37 5.89 -3.82
N ARG A 61 3.77 4.75 -3.45
CA ARG A 61 2.85 4.01 -4.33
C ARG A 61 1.60 4.85 -4.65
N LEU A 62 0.99 5.44 -3.63
CA LEU A 62 -0.17 6.33 -3.80
C LEU A 62 0.16 7.58 -4.64
N GLU A 63 1.33 8.19 -4.46
CA GLU A 63 1.81 9.28 -5.32
C GLU A 63 1.99 8.83 -6.78
N GLY A 64 2.42 7.59 -7.00
CA GLY A 64 2.44 6.94 -8.31
C GLY A 64 1.05 6.85 -8.93
N TYR A 65 0.09 6.29 -8.20
CA TYR A 65 -1.29 6.15 -8.69
C TYR A 65 -1.97 7.50 -8.95
N ALA A 66 -1.75 8.49 -8.07
CA ALA A 66 -2.27 9.84 -8.28
C ALA A 66 -1.72 10.48 -9.57
N ARG A 67 -0.46 10.17 -9.92
CA ARG A 67 0.15 10.61 -11.18
C ARG A 67 -0.49 9.91 -12.38
N GLU A 68 -0.72 8.60 -12.32
CA GLU A 68 -1.39 7.85 -13.39
C GLU A 68 -2.82 8.35 -13.64
N VAL A 69 -3.57 8.66 -12.58
CA VAL A 69 -4.91 9.26 -12.68
C VAL A 69 -4.84 10.65 -13.30
N LYS A 70 -3.88 11.50 -12.87
CA LYS A 70 -3.67 12.84 -13.44
C LYS A 70 -3.33 12.78 -14.94
N GLU A 71 -2.56 11.79 -15.35
CA GLU A 71 -2.16 11.56 -16.74
C GLU A 71 -3.23 10.82 -17.56
N GLN A 72 -4.33 10.38 -16.93
CA GLN A 72 -5.36 9.51 -17.52
C GLN A 72 -4.78 8.28 -18.22
N ARG A 73 -3.67 7.77 -17.70
CA ARG A 73 -2.90 6.70 -18.32
C ARG A 73 -2.30 5.82 -17.22
N ILE A 74 -2.74 4.57 -17.17
CA ILE A 74 -2.17 3.55 -16.30
C ILE A 74 -0.85 3.10 -16.94
N SER A 75 0.26 3.14 -16.19
CA SER A 75 1.60 2.88 -16.71
C SER A 75 2.12 1.49 -16.36
N ARG A 76 1.20 0.53 -16.20
CA ARG A 76 1.52 -0.87 -15.89
C ARG A 76 1.81 -1.64 -17.17
N PRO A 77 2.82 -2.53 -17.18
CA PRO A 77 3.07 -3.39 -18.33
C PRO A 77 1.85 -4.30 -18.55
N GLU A 78 1.24 -4.24 -19.73
CA GLU A 78 0.26 -5.26 -20.13
C GLU A 78 0.99 -6.61 -20.16
N LEU A 79 0.58 -7.53 -19.28
CA LEU A 79 0.97 -8.93 -19.42
C LEU A 79 0.30 -9.44 -20.70
N ALA A 80 1.05 -9.41 -21.80
CA ALA A 80 0.66 -10.09 -23.03
C ALA A 80 0.44 -11.57 -22.70
N GLY A 81 -0.82 -12.02 -22.83
CA GLY A 81 -1.22 -13.41 -22.68
C GLY A 81 -0.67 -14.32 -23.75
#